data_AF-A0A1M6QK94-F1
#
_entry.id   AF-A0A1M6QK94-F1
#
_cell.length_a   1.000
_cell.length_b   1.000
_cell.length_c   1.000
_cell.angle_alpha   90.00
_cell.angle_beta   90.00
_cell.angle_gamma   90.00
#
_symmetry.space_group_name_H-M   'P 1'
#
loop_
_entity.id
_entity.type
_entity.pdbx_description
1 polymer ?
#
loop_
_entity_poly.entity_id
_entity_poly.type
_entity_poly.pdbx_seq_one_letter_code
_entity_poly.pdbx_strand_id
1 'polypeptide(L)'
;AILSYGTRLAEALRAADELAAQGLSCTVADARFAKPLDTDLLERLARNHSVLLTVEEGSVGGFGSLVAQHLAHAGLLDGGLRFRPLVLPDIYIDHETPKKQYDLAGLNAPQIAQAARNALGQDASTQPARA
;
A
#
# COMPACT_ATOMS: atom_id res chain seq x y z
N ALA A 1 5.92 2.36 5.17
CA ALA A 1 5.57 1.01 5.62
C ALA A 1 4.57 0.39 4.66
N ILE A 2 4.64 -0.93 4.49
CA ILE A 2 3.66 -1.74 3.76
C ILE A 2 3.00 -2.69 4.76
N LEU A 3 1.69 -2.60 4.90
CA LEU A 3 0.87 -3.50 5.69
C LEU A 3 0.12 -4.44 4.74
N SER A 4 0.60 -5.68 4.63
CA SER A 4 0.04 -6.68 3.74
C SER A 4 -1.04 -7.51 4.44
N TYR A 5 -2.11 -7.81 3.73
CA TYR A 5 -3.15 -8.75 4.13
C TYR A 5 -3.41 -9.73 2.98
N GLY A 6 -3.27 -11.03 3.24
CA GLY A 6 -3.46 -12.08 2.23
C GLY A 6 -2.17 -12.48 1.53
N THR A 7 -2.25 -12.94 0.27
CA THR A 7 -1.14 -13.67 -0.37
C THR A 7 -0.08 -12.77 -1.01
N ARG A 8 -0.20 -11.45 -0.87
CA ARG A 8 0.76 -10.45 -1.40
C ARG A 8 1.91 -10.11 -0.47
N LEU A 9 2.08 -10.83 0.64
CA LEU A 9 3.23 -10.63 1.52
C LEU A 9 4.57 -10.78 0.80
N ALA A 10 4.71 -11.79 -0.08
CA ALA A 10 5.94 -12.00 -0.84
C ALA A 10 6.24 -10.85 -1.81
N GLU A 11 5.23 -10.30 -2.46
CA GLU A 11 5.36 -9.11 -3.33
C GLU A 11 5.69 -7.86 -2.51
N ALA A 12 5.10 -7.70 -1.32
CA ALA A 12 5.41 -6.60 -0.41
C ALA A 12 6.87 -6.61 0.07
N LEU A 13 7.42 -7.81 0.36
CA LEU A 13 8.84 -7.96 0.70
C LEU A 13 9.75 -7.60 -0.47
N ARG A 14 9.46 -8.08 -1.68
CA ARG A 14 10.20 -7.70 -2.89
C ARG A 14 10.14 -6.21 -3.17
N ALA A 15 8.98 -5.58 -3.00
CA ALA A 15 8.84 -4.13 -3.14
C ALA A 15 9.69 -3.37 -2.12
N ALA A 16 9.81 -3.88 -0.89
CA ALA A 16 10.69 -3.30 0.12
C ALA A 16 12.17 -3.43 -0.27
N ASP A 17 12.59 -4.56 -0.85
CA ASP A 17 13.95 -4.74 -1.38
C ASP A 17 14.23 -3.76 -2.53
N GLU A 18 13.28 -3.56 -3.45
CA GLU A 18 13.38 -2.59 -4.55
C GLU A 18 13.50 -1.14 -4.05
N LEU A 19 12.76 -0.79 -2.99
CA LEU A 19 12.84 0.52 -2.34
C LEU A 19 14.18 0.69 -1.61
N ALA A 20 14.65 -0.34 -0.91
CA ALA A 20 15.94 -0.33 -0.22
C ALA A 20 17.11 -0.14 -1.19
N ALA A 21 17.06 -0.77 -2.37
CA ALA A 21 18.04 -0.57 -3.44
C ALA A 21 18.11 0.89 -3.93
N GLN A 22 17.07 1.69 -3.67
CA GLN A 22 16.99 3.12 -4.00
C GLN A 22 17.23 4.03 -2.79
N GLY A 23 17.70 3.48 -1.67
CA GLY A 23 17.99 4.23 -0.45
C GLY A 23 16.75 4.55 0.40
N LEU A 24 15.61 3.92 0.13
CA LEU A 24 14.37 4.10 0.89
C LEU A 24 14.16 2.93 1.85
N SER A 25 14.25 3.21 3.16
CA SER A 25 13.89 2.20 4.16
C SER A 25 12.38 1.91 4.15
N CYS A 26 12.00 0.63 4.17
CA CYS A 26 10.60 0.21 4.13
C CYS A 26 10.32 -0.92 5.11
N THR A 27 9.55 -0.64 6.15
CA THR A 27 9.00 -1.68 7.04
C THR A 27 7.86 -2.43 6.34
N VAL A 28 7.92 -3.76 6.36
CA VAL A 28 6.80 -4.64 5.93
C VAL A 28 6.21 -5.33 7.16
N ALA A 29 4.88 -5.32 7.25
CA ALA A 29 4.15 -6.03 8.29
C ALA A 29 3.03 -6.87 7.67
N ASP A 30 2.82 -8.06 8.23
CA ASP A 30 1.69 -8.92 7.90
C ASP A 30 0.57 -8.67 8.90
N ALA A 31 -0.59 -8.23 8.41
CA ALA A 31 -1.76 -7.95 9.23
C ALA A 31 -2.35 -9.23 9.83
N ARG A 32 -2.24 -10.40 9.15
CA ARG A 32 -2.84 -11.71 9.46
C ARG A 32 -4.38 -11.75 9.63
N PHE A 33 -4.98 -10.70 10.16
CA PHE A 33 -6.40 -10.54 10.44
C PHE A 33 -6.87 -9.18 9.93
N ALA A 34 -7.93 -9.17 9.11
CA ALA A 34 -8.67 -7.94 8.80
C ALA A 34 -9.63 -7.57 9.94
N LYS A 35 -10.03 -8.53 10.78
CA LYS A 35 -10.87 -8.32 11.95
C LYS A 35 -10.61 -9.39 13.04
N PRO A 36 -10.38 -8.99 14.30
CA PRO A 36 -10.13 -7.62 14.73
C PRO A 36 -8.83 -7.07 14.11
N LEU A 37 -8.77 -5.75 13.92
CA LEU A 37 -7.52 -5.09 13.50
C LEU A 37 -6.53 -5.10 14.66
N ASP A 38 -5.25 -5.36 14.37
CA ASP A 38 -4.15 -5.06 15.29
C ASP A 38 -3.90 -3.54 15.29
N THR A 39 -4.67 -2.83 16.11
CA THR A 39 -4.63 -1.37 16.19
C THR A 39 -3.26 -0.87 16.66
N ASP A 40 -2.62 -1.56 17.59
CA ASP A 40 -1.31 -1.18 18.12
C ASP A 40 -0.22 -1.23 17.05
N LEU A 41 -0.20 -2.28 16.24
CA LEU A 41 0.66 -2.37 15.06
C LEU A 41 0.35 -1.23 14.07
N LEU A 42 -0.92 -1.07 13.71
CA LEU A 42 -1.34 -0.08 12.72
C LEU A 42 -0.96 1.34 13.13
N GLU A 43 -1.22 1.73 14.38
CA GLU A 43 -0.88 3.05 14.89
C GLU A 43 0.63 3.26 14.96
N ARG A 44 1.39 2.24 15.38
CA ARG A 44 2.86 2.30 15.36
C ARG A 44 3.39 2.51 13.95
N LEU A 45 2.83 1.84 12.94
CA LEU A 45 3.22 2.04 11.55
C LEU A 45 2.88 3.45 11.07
N ALA A 46 1.66 3.93 11.36
CA ALA A 46 1.18 5.25 10.97
C ALA A 46 2.00 6.40 11.59
N ARG A 47 2.40 6.28 12.86
CA ARG A 47 3.15 7.35 13.57
C ARG A 47 4.62 7.44 13.16
N ASN A 48 5.22 6.32 12.76
CA ASN A 48 6.67 6.24 12.52
C ASN A 48 7.07 6.25 11.03
N HIS A 49 6.09 6.40 10.12
CA HIS A 49 6.37 6.42 8.68
C HIS A 49 5.64 7.58 8.00
N SER A 50 6.29 8.15 6.98
CA SER A 50 5.69 9.19 6.14
C SER A 50 4.66 8.64 5.15
N VAL A 51 4.75 7.35 4.81
CA VAL A 51 3.86 6.62 3.91
C VAL A 51 3.42 5.32 4.55
N LEU A 52 2.12 5.03 4.49
CA LEU A 52 1.55 3.75 4.85
C LEU A 52 0.75 3.21 3.67
N LEU A 53 1.21 2.09 3.10
CA LEU A 53 0.47 1.34 2.10
C LEU A 53 -0.24 0.18 2.77
N THR A 54 -1.48 -0.08 2.39
CA THR A 54 -2.11 -1.40 2.62
C THR A 54 -2.14 -2.16 1.31
N VAL A 55 -1.97 -3.48 1.36
CA VAL A 55 -2.00 -4.35 0.17
C VAL A 55 -2.91 -5.52 0.46
N GLU A 56 -3.96 -5.67 -0.33
CA GLU A 56 -4.89 -6.81 -0.26
C GLU A 56 -5.35 -7.26 -1.64
N GLU A 57 -5.89 -8.47 -1.71
CA GLU A 57 -6.52 -9.05 -2.90
C GLU A 57 -8.04 -8.95 -2.84
N GLY A 58 -8.57 -8.04 -2.01
CA GLY A 58 -9.95 -7.57 -2.04
C GLY A 58 -10.09 -6.34 -2.93
N SER A 59 -11.32 -5.97 -3.28
CA SER A 59 -11.61 -4.71 -3.98
C SER A 59 -11.95 -3.58 -2.98
N VAL A 60 -12.37 -2.43 -3.49
CA VAL A 60 -12.81 -1.27 -2.70
C VAL A 60 -13.84 -1.69 -1.63
N GLY A 61 -13.71 -1.13 -0.43
CA GLY A 61 -14.52 -1.52 0.73
C GLY A 61 -13.92 -2.63 1.61
N GLY A 62 -12.76 -3.18 1.24
CA GLY A 62 -12.06 -4.24 1.99
C GLY A 62 -11.22 -3.79 3.19
N PHE A 63 -10.15 -4.53 3.47
CA PHE A 63 -9.20 -4.30 4.57
C PHE A 63 -8.65 -2.87 4.60
N GLY A 64 -8.26 -2.31 3.45
CA GLY A 64 -7.78 -0.94 3.34
C GLY A 64 -8.81 0.09 3.80
N SER A 65 -10.10 -0.18 3.63
CA SER A 65 -11.19 0.70 4.09
C SER A 65 -11.39 0.61 5.61
N LEU A 66 -11.27 -0.59 6.19
CA LEU A 66 -11.28 -0.77 7.64
C LEU A 66 -10.10 -0.04 8.31
N VAL A 67 -8.92 -0.15 7.72
CA VAL A 67 -7.72 0.57 8.15
C VAL A 67 -7.92 2.08 8.04
N ALA A 68 -8.43 2.58 6.92
CA ALA A 68 -8.70 3.99 6.72
C ALA A 68 -9.66 4.56 7.78
N GLN A 69 -10.74 3.82 8.08
CA GLN A 69 -11.71 4.21 9.11
C GLN A 69 -11.06 4.29 10.49
N HIS A 70 -10.23 3.30 10.87
CA HIS A 70 -9.50 3.35 12.14
C HIS A 70 -8.55 4.55 12.21
N LEU A 71 -7.74 4.76 11.17
CA LEU A 71 -6.79 5.88 11.11
C LEU A 71 -7.49 7.24 11.21
N ALA A 72 -8.65 7.39 10.57
CA ALA A 72 -9.46 8.60 10.65
C ALA A 72 -9.99 8.82 12.08
N HIS A 73 -10.58 7.80 12.71
CA HIS A 73 -11.09 7.92 14.08
C HIS A 73 -9.97 8.19 15.11
N ALA A 74 -8.77 7.68 14.88
CA ALA A 74 -7.61 7.90 15.73
C ALA A 74 -6.89 9.24 15.48
N GLY A 75 -7.37 10.08 14.55
CA GLY A 75 -6.74 11.35 14.17
C GLY A 75 -5.38 11.21 13.48
N LEU A 76 -5.07 10.02 12.96
CA LEU A 76 -3.76 9.72 12.36
C LEU A 76 -3.64 10.18 10.90
N LEU A 77 -4.77 10.56 10.28
CA LEU A 77 -4.81 11.15 8.94
C LEU A 77 -4.74 12.68 8.96
N ASP A 78 -4.81 13.31 10.13
CA ASP A 78 -4.83 14.78 10.26
C ASP A 78 -3.43 15.41 10.07
N GLY A 79 -2.38 14.59 10.11
CA GLY A 79 -0.98 15.01 9.98
C GLY A 79 -0.41 14.83 8.58
N GLY A 80 0.89 14.54 8.51
CA GLY A 80 1.62 14.35 7.25
C GLY A 80 1.62 12.92 6.70
N LEU A 81 0.83 12.00 7.28
CA LEU A 81 0.80 10.60 6.85
C LEU A 81 0.15 10.47 5.47
N ARG A 82 0.88 9.88 4.54
CA ARG A 82 0.37 9.59 3.20
C ARG A 82 -0.11 8.15 3.16
N PHE A 83 -1.40 7.95 3.34
CA PHE A 83 -2.04 6.64 3.30
C PHE A 83 -2.52 6.29 1.89
N ARG A 84 -2.21 5.09 1.38
CA ARG A 84 -2.75 4.58 0.10
C ARG A 84 -3.13 3.10 0.22
N PRO A 85 -4.41 2.75 0.02
CA PRO A 85 -4.80 1.35 -0.12
C PRO A 85 -4.52 0.86 -1.55
N LEU A 86 -3.87 -0.29 -1.66
CA LEU A 86 -3.68 -1.04 -2.90
C LEU A 86 -4.59 -2.26 -2.85
N VAL A 87 -5.59 -2.25 -3.73
CA VAL A 87 -6.70 -3.19 -3.81
C VAL A 87 -6.87 -3.64 -5.26
N LEU A 88 -7.61 -4.73 -5.49
CA LEU A 88 -8.09 -5.04 -6.83
C LEU A 88 -9.00 -3.90 -7.34
N PRO A 89 -8.86 -3.47 -8.60
CA PRO A 89 -9.74 -2.46 -9.18
C PRO A 89 -11.19 -2.97 -9.22
N ASP A 90 -12.15 -2.06 -9.11
CA ASP A 90 -13.60 -2.37 -9.14
C ASP A 90 -14.07 -2.62 -10.59
N ILE A 91 -13.47 -3.62 -11.22
CA ILE A 91 -13.75 -4.08 -12.58
C ILE A 91 -13.62 -5.61 -12.63
N TYR A 92 -14.22 -6.22 -13.65
CA TYR A 92 -13.90 -7.60 -13.97
C TYR A 92 -12.48 -7.71 -14.52
N ILE A 93 -11.71 -8.64 -13.97
CA ILE A 93 -10.40 -9.02 -14.48
C ILE A 93 -10.58 -10.31 -15.28
N ASP A 94 -10.30 -10.23 -16.58
CA ASP A 94 -10.41 -11.38 -17.48
C ASP A 94 -9.43 -12.50 -17.12
N HIS A 95 -9.72 -13.70 -17.60
CA HIS A 95 -8.86 -14.86 -17.39
C HIS A 95 -7.47 -14.62 -17.97
N GLU A 96 -6.46 -14.73 -17.12
CA GLU A 96 -5.06 -14.77 -17.51
C GLU A 96 -4.24 -15.46 -16.42
N THR A 97 -2.94 -15.64 -16.66
CA THR A 97 -1.96 -15.97 -15.63
C THR A 97 -2.08 -15.00 -14.45
N PRO A 98 -1.98 -15.50 -13.20
CA PRO A 98 -2.10 -14.66 -12.01
C PRO A 98 -1.17 -13.45 -12.05
N LYS A 99 0.07 -13.63 -12.54
CA LYS A 99 1.03 -12.54 -12.68
C LYS A 99 0.47 -11.38 -13.51
N LYS A 100 -0.09 -11.64 -14.70
CA LYS A 100 -0.63 -10.58 -15.55
C LYS A 100 -1.89 -9.95 -14.97
N GLN A 101 -2.72 -10.73 -14.29
CA GLN A 101 -3.88 -10.21 -13.57
C GLN A 101 -3.45 -9.21 -12.46
N TYR A 102 -2.42 -9.52 -11.68
CA TYR A 102 -1.88 -8.60 -10.67
C TYR A 102 -1.07 -7.44 -11.25
N ASP A 103 -0.42 -7.62 -12.41
CA ASP A 103 0.22 -6.52 -13.14
C ASP A 103 -0.85 -5.49 -13.57
N LEU A 104 -2.00 -5.95 -14.07
CA LEU A 104 -3.15 -5.10 -14.39
C LEU A 104 -3.72 -4.43 -13.15
N ALA A 105 -3.86 -5.17 -12.05
CA ALA A 105 -4.38 -4.63 -10.78
C ALA A 105 -3.40 -3.70 -10.05
N GLY A 106 -2.11 -3.69 -10.44
CA GLY A 106 -1.08 -2.91 -9.76
C GLY A 106 -0.64 -3.48 -8.40
N LEU A 107 -0.70 -4.81 -8.24
CA LEU A 107 -0.44 -5.51 -6.96
C LEU A 107 0.84 -6.36 -6.93
N ASN A 108 1.69 -6.26 -7.97
CA ASN A 108 3.03 -6.85 -7.95
C ASN A 108 4.07 -5.87 -7.40
N ALA A 109 5.24 -6.40 -7.02
CA ALA A 109 6.30 -5.64 -6.36
C ALA A 109 6.67 -4.30 -7.04
N PRO A 110 6.83 -4.23 -8.38
CA PRO A 110 7.18 -2.97 -9.05
C PRO A 110 6.12 -1.87 -8.86
N GLN A 111 4.84 -2.24 -8.90
CA GLN A 111 3.73 -1.30 -8.74
C GLN A 111 3.54 -0.90 -7.27
N ILE A 112 3.76 -1.82 -6.32
CA ILE A 112 3.77 -1.49 -4.89
C ILE A 112 4.90 -0.49 -4.58
N ALA A 113 6.11 -0.73 -5.08
CA ALA A 113 7.25 0.17 -4.91
C ALA A 113 7.02 1.53 -5.59
N GLN A 114 6.42 1.53 -6.79
CA GLN A 114 6.03 2.77 -7.46
C GLN A 114 5.00 3.55 -6.63
N ALA A 115 3.97 2.90 -6.09
CA ALA A 115 2.97 3.57 -5.24
C ALA A 115 3.61 4.25 -4.01
N ALA A 116 4.61 3.63 -3.40
CA ALA A 116 5.37 4.23 -2.31
C ALA A 116 6.13 5.49 -2.75
N ARG A 117 6.82 5.43 -3.90
CA ARG A 117 7.55 6.58 -4.48
C ARG A 117 6.64 7.73 -4.89
N ASN A 118 5.50 7.42 -5.51
CA ASN A 118 4.48 8.41 -5.88
C ASN A 118 3.95 9.11 -4.63
N ALA A 119 3.64 8.35 -3.57
CA ALA A 119 3.23 8.92 -2.30
C ALA A 119 4.33 9.84 -1.74
N LEU A 120 5.61 9.47 -1.83
CA LEU A 120 6.73 10.32 -1.41
C LEU A 120 6.92 11.58 -2.27
N GLY A 121 6.29 11.68 -3.45
CA GLY A 121 6.47 12.78 -4.39
C GLY A 121 7.74 12.67 -5.23
N GLN A 122 8.28 11.45 -5.39
CA GLN A 122 9.53 11.18 -6.10
C GLN A 122 9.30 10.71 -7.55
N ASP A 123 8.27 11.22 -8.22
CA ASP A 123 7.98 10.87 -9.60
C ASP A 123 8.91 11.59 -10.59
N ALA A 124 9.54 10.81 -11.48
CA ALA A 124 10.36 11.29 -12.58
C ALA A 124 9.54 12.00 -13.70
N SER A 125 8.20 11.99 -13.63
CA SER A 125 7.31 12.52 -14.68
C SER A 125 6.67 13.87 -14.36
N THR A 126 7.04 14.54 -13.27
CA THR A 126 6.45 15.84 -12.91
C THR A 126 7.12 16.99 -13.70
N GLN A 127 6.87 17.08 -15.00
CA GLN A 127 6.99 18.37 -15.68
C GLN A 127 5.79 19.23 -15.24
N PRO A 128 5.99 20.46 -14.73
CA PRO A 128 4.88 21.33 -14.42
C PRO A 128 4.14 21.64 -15.72
N ALA A 129 2.83 21.36 -15.74
CA ALA A 129 1.95 21.84 -16.79
C ALA A 129 2.11 23.37 -16.86
N ARG A 130 2.70 23.87 -17.95
CA ARG A 130 2.84 25.31 -18.19
C ARG A 130 1.43 25.90 -18.29
N ALA A 131 1.17 26.93 -17.50
CA ALA A 131 -0.01 27.80 -17.60
C ALA A 131 -0.01 28.61 -18.89
#